data_AF-A0A8J7CBH8-F1
#
_entry.id   AF-A0A8J7CBH8-F1
#
_cell.length_a   1.000
_cell.length_b   1.000
_cell.length_c   1.000
_cell.angle_alpha   90.00
_cell.angle_beta   90.00
_cell.angle_gamma   90.00
#
_symmetry.space_group_name_H-M   'P 1'
#
loop_
_entity.id
_entity.type
_entity.pdbx_description
1 polymer ?
#
loop_
_entity_poly.entity_id
_entity_poly.type
_entity_poly.pdbx_seq_one_letter_code
_entity_poly.pdbx_strand_id
1 'polypeptide(L)'
;GAALCLFIGLWPAALYSILPFQDVDYVPYTAGHVLTSFQLLIFAILAFAVLVRTGIYPPEKRGINLDFDWIYRKALPALIRWIATRMGRVGERLSLLTEILAGRTYRLIYRLHGPEGVFARTWTTGAIAFWAVLGLFGFLLLYYWGR
;
A
#
# COMPACT_ATOMS: atom_id res chain seq x y z
N GLY A 1 10.76 -11.02 18.42
CA GLY A 1 12.09 -11.64 18.33
C GLY A 1 12.69 -11.65 19.71
N ALA A 2 12.89 -12.83 20.31
CA ALA A 2 13.39 -12.93 21.69
C ALA A 2 14.84 -12.44 21.84
N ALA A 3 15.68 -12.65 20.83
CA ALA A 3 17.07 -12.21 20.82
C ALA A 3 17.20 -10.68 20.95
N LEU A 4 16.34 -9.92 20.25
CA LEU A 4 16.36 -8.46 20.32
C LEU A 4 15.99 -7.96 21.73
N CYS A 5 14.98 -8.57 22.37
CA CYS A 5 14.58 -8.22 23.73
C CYS A 5 15.69 -8.49 24.76
N LEU A 6 16.39 -9.62 24.63
CA LEU A 6 17.53 -9.94 25.48
C LEU A 6 18.70 -8.98 25.24
N PHE A 7 18.98 -8.66 23.99
CA PHE A 7 20.05 -7.73 23.62
C PHE A 7 19.81 -6.33 24.21
N ILE A 8 18.63 -5.73 24.01
CA ILE A 8 18.33 -4.39 24.54
C ILE A 8 18.26 -4.37 26.08
N GLY A 9 17.85 -5.47 26.72
CA GLY A 9 17.78 -5.57 28.18
C GLY A 9 19.14 -5.75 28.84
N LEU A 10 20.04 -6.54 28.24
CA LEU A 10 21.40 -6.74 28.74
C LEU A 10 22.34 -5.58 28.39
N TRP A 11 22.12 -4.93 27.25
CA TRP A 11 22.96 -3.82 26.77
C TRP A 11 22.11 -2.58 26.42
N PRO A 12 21.56 -1.87 27.42
CA PRO A 12 20.70 -0.70 27.19
C PRO A 12 21.44 0.48 26.56
N ALA A 13 22.76 0.58 26.76
CA ALA A 13 23.58 1.64 26.15
C ALA A 13 23.54 1.61 24.61
N ALA A 14 23.36 0.44 23.99
CA ALA A 14 23.21 0.32 22.54
C ALA A 14 21.92 1.00 22.01
N LEU A 15 20.88 1.10 22.84
CA LEU A 15 19.66 1.84 22.52
C LEU A 15 19.83 3.33 22.79
N TYR A 16 20.43 3.69 23.92
CA TYR A 16 20.61 5.09 24.33
C TYR A 16 21.54 5.88 23.40
N SER A 17 22.51 5.22 22.74
CA SER A 17 23.37 5.87 21.76
C SER A 17 22.64 6.36 20.50
N ILE A 18 21.44 5.84 20.21
CA ILE A 18 20.64 6.23 19.05
C ILE A 18 19.65 7.36 19.42
N LEU A 19 19.45 7.63 20.72
CA LEU A 19 18.50 8.62 21.17
C LEU A 19 18.99 10.07 20.91
N PRO A 20 18.10 11.02 20.60
CA PRO A 20 18.47 12.42 20.37
C PRO A 20 19.02 13.15 21.61
N PHE A 21 18.70 12.66 22.81
CA PHE A 21 19.09 13.27 24.09
C PHE A 21 20.00 12.31 24.86
N GLN A 22 21.28 12.31 24.52
CA GLN A 22 22.29 11.42 25.10
C GLN A 22 22.79 11.88 26.48
N ASP A 23 22.57 13.15 26.84
CA ASP A 23 23.14 13.78 28.04
C ASP A 23 22.42 13.43 29.35
N VAL A 24 21.37 12.60 29.29
CA VAL A 24 20.67 12.12 30.48
C VAL A 24 21.36 10.86 30.97
N ASP A 25 22.15 10.98 32.04
CA ASP A 25 22.77 9.83 32.72
C ASP A 25 21.69 9.01 33.46
N TYR A 26 20.99 8.17 32.69
CA TYR A 26 19.93 7.31 33.20
C TYR A 26 20.48 5.90 33.44
N VAL A 27 20.47 5.48 34.71
CA VAL A 27 20.85 4.13 35.12
C VAL A 27 19.59 3.27 35.24
N PRO A 28 19.29 2.37 34.27
CA PRO A 28 18.02 1.63 34.24
C PRO A 28 17.85 0.64 35.39
N TYR A 29 18.93 0.07 35.90
CA TYR A 29 18.92 -0.98 36.92
C TYR A 29 19.62 -0.54 38.20
N THR A 30 19.03 0.40 38.92
CA THR A 30 19.50 0.72 40.29
C THR A 30 18.92 -0.29 41.29
N ALA A 31 19.60 -0.50 42.42
CA ALA A 31 19.08 -1.32 43.52
C ALA A 31 17.68 -0.87 43.98
N GLY A 32 17.41 0.44 44.02
CA GLY A 32 16.11 0.99 44.43
C GLY A 32 14.97 0.57 43.49
N HIS A 33 15.11 0.84 42.20
CA HIS A 33 14.13 0.43 41.18
C HIS A 33 13.80 -1.07 41.28
N VAL A 34 14.83 -1.92 41.31
CA VAL A 34 14.65 -3.37 41.38
C VAL A 34 13.94 -3.78 42.67
N LEU A 35 14.39 -3.27 43.82
CA LEU A 35 13.80 -3.60 45.12
C LEU A 35 12.32 -3.22 45.18
N THR A 36 11.95 -2.05 44.67
CA THR A 36 10.53 -1.61 44.64
C THR A 36 9.66 -2.51 43.75
N SER A 37 10.17 -2.94 42.58
CA SER A 37 9.45 -3.89 41.72
C SER A 37 9.27 -5.24 42.40
N PHE A 38 10.30 -5.76 43.08
CA PHE A 38 10.19 -7.00 43.86
C PHE A 38 9.22 -6.87 45.04
N GLN A 39 9.23 -5.74 45.74
CA GLN A 39 8.31 -5.47 46.83
C GLN A 39 6.85 -5.53 46.34
N LEU A 40 6.52 -4.82 45.26
CA LEU A 40 5.17 -4.85 44.67
C LEU A 40 4.78 -6.26 44.22
N LEU A 41 5.71 -6.99 43.61
CA LEU A 41 5.47 -8.36 43.16
C LEU A 41 5.15 -9.30 44.34
N ILE A 42 5.95 -9.25 45.40
CA ILE A 42 5.75 -10.09 46.60
C ILE A 42 4.44 -9.74 47.29
N PHE A 43 4.11 -8.45 47.44
CA PHE A 43 2.85 -8.03 48.04
C PHE A 43 1.64 -8.41 47.17
N ALA A 44 1.74 -8.33 45.84
CA ALA A 44 0.69 -8.80 44.94
C ALA A 44 0.46 -10.31 45.10
N ILE A 45 1.54 -11.10 45.08
CA ILE A 45 1.47 -12.55 45.30
C ILE A 45 0.84 -12.86 46.66
N LEU A 46 1.25 -12.15 47.72
CA LEU A 46 0.68 -12.31 49.06
C LEU A 46 -0.82 -11.99 49.08
N ALA A 47 -1.24 -10.89 48.45
CA ALA A 47 -2.64 -10.50 48.37
C ALA A 47 -3.49 -11.57 47.65
N PHE A 48 -3.01 -12.09 46.52
CA PHE A 48 -3.67 -13.19 45.82
C PHE A 48 -3.68 -14.48 46.65
N ALA A 49 -2.57 -14.82 47.32
CA ALA A 49 -2.49 -16.00 48.17
C ALA A 49 -3.48 -15.93 49.34
N VAL A 50 -3.64 -14.76 49.97
CA VAL A 50 -4.65 -14.52 51.00
C VAL A 50 -6.07 -14.62 50.43
N LEU A 51 -6.33 -14.06 49.25
CA LEU A 51 -7.63 -14.10 48.60
C LEU A 51 -8.06 -15.55 48.25
N VAL A 52 -7.11 -16.37 47.80
CA VAL A 52 -7.32 -17.80 47.54
C VAL A 52 -7.52 -18.58 48.84
N ARG A 53 -6.69 -18.34 49.86
CA ARG A 53 -6.82 -19.03 51.18
C ARG A 53 -8.12 -18.69 51.91
N THR A 54 -8.63 -17.47 51.75
CA THR A 54 -9.87 -17.01 52.41
C THR A 54 -11.14 -17.44 51.65
N GLY A 55 -11.01 -18.02 50.46
CA GLY A 55 -12.15 -18.47 49.66
C GLY A 55 -12.98 -17.34 49.03
N ILE A 56 -12.52 -16.09 49.12
CA ILE A 56 -13.17 -14.92 48.51
C ILE A 56 -12.79 -14.80 47.02
N TYR A 57 -11.81 -15.58 46.56
CA TYR A 57 -11.37 -15.59 45.17
C TYR A 57 -12.51 -15.96 44.21
N PRO A 58 -12.88 -15.08 43.26
CA PRO A 58 -13.94 -15.35 42.30
C PRO A 58 -13.64 -16.59 41.44
N PRO A 59 -14.65 -17.39 41.07
CA PRO A 59 -14.44 -18.55 40.21
C PRO A 59 -13.89 -18.11 38.84
N GLU A 60 -12.91 -18.87 38.34
CA GLU A 60 -12.25 -18.61 37.06
C GLU A 60 -13.27 -18.70 35.91
N LYS A 61 -13.61 -17.55 35.32
CA LYS A 61 -14.37 -17.51 34.08
C LYS A 61 -13.40 -17.71 32.92
N ARG A 62 -13.69 -18.69 32.06
CA ARG A 62 -12.92 -18.92 30.83
C ARG A 62 -13.09 -17.72 29.88
N GLY A 63 -12.11 -16.83 29.87
CA GLY A 63 -11.98 -15.74 28.92
C GLY A 63 -10.85 -16.03 27.93
N ILE A 64 -11.10 -15.84 26.64
CA ILE A 64 -10.03 -15.78 25.64
C ILE A 64 -9.63 -14.32 25.52
N ASN A 65 -8.44 -13.96 26.02
CA ASN A 65 -7.90 -12.62 25.81
C ASN A 65 -7.33 -12.53 24.39
N LEU A 66 -7.93 -11.67 23.56
CA LEU A 66 -7.46 -11.46 22.20
C LEU A 66 -6.46 -10.31 22.19
N ASP A 67 -5.17 -10.64 22.21
CA ASP A 67 -4.11 -9.64 22.14
C ASP A 67 -4.04 -8.98 20.76
N PHE A 68 -3.47 -7.76 20.70
CA PHE A 68 -3.21 -7.03 19.46
C PHE A 68 -2.38 -7.83 18.44
N ASP A 69 -1.58 -8.80 18.92
CA ASP A 69 -0.84 -9.73 18.08
C ASP A 69 -1.73 -10.47 17.06
N TRP A 70 -2.98 -10.75 17.41
CA TRP A 70 -3.93 -11.38 16.50
C TRP A 70 -4.23 -10.50 15.28
N ILE A 71 -4.27 -9.18 15.45
CA ILE A 71 -4.57 -8.24 14.36
C ILE A 71 -3.48 -8.35 13.29
N TYR A 72 -2.21 -8.25 13.66
CA TYR A 72 -1.14 -8.29 12.68
C TYR A 72 -0.88 -9.72 12.16
N ARG A 73 -1.04 -10.76 13.00
CA ARG A 73 -0.76 -12.14 12.59
C ARG A 73 -1.86 -12.77 11.75
N LYS A 74 -3.12 -12.44 12.01
CA LYS A 74 -4.28 -13.11 11.40
C LYS A 74 -5.18 -12.15 10.64
N ALA A 75 -5.62 -11.05 11.25
CA ALA A 75 -6.60 -10.16 10.63
C ALA A 75 -6.03 -9.45 9.39
N LEU A 76 -4.83 -8.88 9.51
CA LEU A 76 -4.21 -8.09 8.46
C LEU A 76 -3.84 -8.94 7.23
N PRO A 77 -3.18 -10.12 7.35
CA PRO A 77 -2.93 -10.97 6.19
C PRO A 77 -4.22 -11.50 5.56
N ALA A 78 -5.27 -11.77 6.36
CA ALA A 78 -6.57 -12.17 5.83
C ALA A 78 -7.22 -11.04 5.01
N LEU A 79 -7.18 -9.81 5.52
CA LEU A 79 -7.68 -8.62 4.82
C LEU A 79 -6.91 -8.37 3.52
N ILE A 80 -5.58 -8.41 3.54
CA ILE A 80 -4.74 -8.21 2.36
C ILE A 80 -5.07 -9.25 1.29
N ARG A 81 -5.16 -10.54 1.66
CA ARG A 81 -5.55 -11.59 0.71
C ARG A 81 -6.96 -11.38 0.16
N TRP A 82 -7.90 -10.95 1.00
CA TRP A 82 -9.26 -10.66 0.57
C TRP A 82 -9.30 -9.51 -0.45
N ILE A 83 -8.59 -8.41 -0.19
CA ILE A 83 -8.48 -7.28 -1.13
C ILE A 83 -7.80 -7.73 -2.42
N ALA A 84 -6.67 -8.43 -2.34
CA ALA A 84 -5.93 -8.89 -3.51
C ALA A 84 -6.77 -9.80 -4.41
N THR A 85 -7.49 -10.75 -3.83
CA THR A 85 -8.37 -11.65 -4.61
C THR A 85 -9.58 -10.91 -5.21
N ARG A 86 -10.14 -9.93 -4.51
CA ARG A 86 -11.24 -9.10 -5.04
C ARG A 86 -10.76 -8.21 -6.19
N MET A 87 -9.62 -7.54 -6.03
CA MET A 87 -9.02 -6.69 -7.06
C MET A 87 -8.58 -7.51 -8.26
N GLY A 88 -7.95 -8.68 -8.07
CA GLY A 88 -7.58 -9.58 -9.16
C GLY A 88 -8.77 -9.98 -10.03
N ARG A 89 -9.89 -10.35 -9.41
CA ARG A 89 -11.13 -10.69 -10.15
C ARG A 89 -11.71 -9.51 -10.94
N VAL A 90 -11.58 -8.28 -10.44
CA VAL A 90 -12.02 -7.08 -11.17
C VAL A 90 -11.06 -6.77 -12.31
N GLY A 91 -9.76 -6.87 -12.05
CA GLY A 91 -8.70 -6.68 -13.04
C GLY A 91 -8.80 -7.66 -14.21
N GLU A 92 -8.99 -8.96 -13.93
CA GLU A 92 -9.18 -9.99 -14.97
C GLU A 92 -10.43 -9.73 -15.82
N ARG A 93 -11.53 -9.27 -15.21
CA ARG A 93 -12.75 -8.92 -15.97
C ARG A 93 -12.53 -7.70 -16.85
N LEU A 94 -11.79 -6.71 -16.35
CA LEU A 94 -11.49 -5.50 -17.09
C LEU A 94 -10.50 -5.78 -18.23
N SER A 95 -9.47 -6.60 -17.99
CA SER A 95 -8.49 -6.96 -19.01
C SER A 95 -9.15 -7.70 -20.18
N LEU A 96 -10.07 -8.63 -19.89
CA LEU A 96 -10.86 -9.31 -20.93
C LEU A 96 -11.70 -8.33 -21.75
N LEU A 97 -12.34 -7.34 -21.11
CA LEU A 97 -13.09 -6.30 -21.83
C LEU A 97 -12.18 -5.43 -22.68
N THR A 98 -11.01 -5.05 -22.18
CA THR A 98 -10.04 -4.26 -22.94
C THR A 98 -9.51 -5.03 -24.15
N GLU A 99 -9.22 -6.33 -24.03
CA GLU A 99 -8.76 -7.15 -25.16
C GLU A 99 -9.87 -7.33 -26.21
N ILE A 100 -11.12 -7.53 -25.80
CA ILE A 100 -12.27 -7.62 -26.72
C ILE A 100 -12.49 -6.31 -27.45
N LEU A 101 -12.46 -5.18 -26.74
CA LEU A 101 -12.63 -3.84 -27.31
C LEU A 101 -11.44 -3.49 -28.22
N ALA A 102 -10.21 -3.74 -27.80
CA ALA A 102 -9.00 -3.52 -28.59
C ALA A 102 -9.01 -4.35 -29.88
N GLY A 103 -9.43 -5.62 -29.81
CA GLY A 103 -9.58 -6.45 -31.01
C GLY A 103 -10.69 -5.95 -31.94
N ARG A 104 -11.77 -5.39 -31.41
CA ARG A 104 -12.84 -4.75 -32.21
C ARG A 104 -12.37 -3.47 -32.87
N THR A 105 -11.69 -2.58 -32.13
CA THR A 105 -11.16 -1.32 -32.68
C THR A 105 -10.06 -1.59 -33.70
N TYR A 106 -9.14 -2.51 -33.42
CA TYR A 106 -8.12 -2.94 -34.37
C TYR A 106 -8.74 -3.41 -35.68
N ARG A 107 -9.74 -4.31 -35.64
CA ARG A 107 -10.44 -4.76 -36.86
C ARG A 107 -11.21 -3.65 -37.56
N LEU A 108 -11.80 -2.70 -36.83
CA LEU A 108 -12.52 -1.56 -37.41
C LEU A 108 -11.57 -0.58 -38.10
N ILE A 109 -10.45 -0.28 -37.45
CA ILE A 109 -9.39 0.59 -37.96
C ILE A 109 -8.76 -0.06 -39.19
N TYR A 110 -8.44 -1.36 -39.17
CA TYR A 110 -7.94 -2.06 -40.36
C TYR A 110 -8.94 -2.12 -41.51
N ARG A 111 -10.25 -2.10 -41.25
CA ARG A 111 -11.27 -2.00 -42.30
C ARG A 111 -11.38 -0.60 -42.89
N LEU A 112 -11.11 0.45 -42.11
CA LEU A 112 -11.21 1.85 -42.54
C LEU A 112 -9.87 2.40 -43.11
N HIS A 113 -8.73 1.94 -42.57
CA HIS A 113 -7.36 2.38 -42.86
C HIS A 113 -6.46 1.26 -43.44
N GLY A 114 -7.01 0.09 -43.77
CA GLY A 114 -6.26 -0.99 -44.42
C GLY A 114 -5.81 -0.63 -45.85
N PRO A 115 -5.05 -1.51 -46.53
CA PRO A 115 -4.49 -1.26 -47.86
C PRO A 115 -5.52 -1.05 -49.00
N GLU A 116 -6.82 -1.27 -48.73
CA GLU A 116 -7.93 -0.87 -49.63
C GLU A 116 -8.86 0.20 -49.00
N GLY A 117 -8.46 0.80 -47.88
CA GLY A 117 -9.19 1.85 -47.20
C GLY A 117 -9.34 3.11 -48.06
N VAL A 118 -10.30 3.96 -47.72
CA VAL A 118 -10.62 5.19 -48.46
C VAL A 118 -9.41 6.13 -48.62
N PHE A 119 -8.42 6.03 -47.72
CA PHE A 119 -7.13 6.74 -47.79
C PHE A 119 -6.01 6.02 -48.57
N ALA A 120 -6.13 4.71 -48.79
CA ALA A 120 -5.16 3.92 -49.57
C ALA A 120 -5.48 3.92 -51.08
N ARG A 121 -6.71 4.31 -51.46
CA ARG A 121 -7.01 4.70 -52.84
C ARG A 121 -6.07 5.84 -53.20
N THR A 122 -5.18 5.61 -54.15
CA THR A 122 -4.29 6.61 -54.72
C THR A 122 -5.13 7.82 -55.14
N TRP A 123 -5.16 8.86 -54.31
CA TRP A 123 -5.74 10.12 -54.71
C TRP A 123 -5.01 10.52 -55.98
N THR A 124 -5.77 10.72 -57.07
CA THR A 124 -5.17 11.06 -58.35
C THR A 124 -4.25 12.24 -58.14
N THR A 125 -3.01 12.18 -58.63
CA THR A 125 -1.99 13.22 -58.40
C THR A 125 -2.52 14.62 -58.74
N GLY A 126 -3.49 14.71 -59.66
CA GLY A 126 -4.23 15.92 -59.99
C GLY A 126 -5.07 16.52 -58.85
N ALA A 127 -5.66 15.73 -57.96
CA ALA A 127 -6.42 16.24 -56.81
C ALA A 127 -5.51 16.92 -55.79
N ILE A 128 -4.33 16.34 -55.52
CA ILE A 128 -3.32 16.94 -54.63
C ILE A 128 -2.81 18.25 -55.24
N ALA A 129 -2.49 18.23 -56.54
CA ALA A 129 -2.05 19.43 -57.26
C ALA A 129 -3.12 20.53 -57.25
N PHE A 130 -4.40 20.17 -57.43
CA PHE A 130 -5.51 21.12 -57.38
C PHE A 130 -5.64 21.80 -56.02
N TRP A 131 -5.61 21.03 -54.92
CA TRP A 131 -5.69 21.60 -53.57
C TRP A 131 -4.45 22.42 -53.22
N ALA A 132 -3.27 22.02 -53.67
CA ALA A 132 -2.04 22.80 -53.49
C ALA A 132 -2.12 24.15 -54.23
N VAL A 133 -2.59 24.16 -55.48
CA VAL A 133 -2.78 25.40 -56.25
C VAL A 133 -3.84 26.29 -55.62
N LEU A 134 -4.97 25.73 -55.17
CA LEU A 134 -6.03 26.48 -54.51
C LEU A 134 -5.55 27.12 -53.20
N GLY A 135 -4.81 26.37 -52.39
CA GLY A 135 -4.21 26.87 -51.15
C GLY A 135 -3.18 27.97 -51.40
N LEU A 136 -2.34 27.80 -52.43
CA LEU A 136 -1.31 28.78 -52.80
C LEU A 136 -1.94 30.05 -53.40
N PHE A 137 -3.00 29.92 -54.19
CA PHE A 137 -3.79 31.04 -54.70
C PHE A 137 -4.50 31.81 -53.58
N GLY A 138 -5.11 31.10 -52.63
CA GLY A 138 -5.72 31.71 -51.44
C GLY A 138 -4.69 32.46 -50.60
N PHE A 139 -3.51 31.88 -50.39
CA PHE A 139 -2.39 32.53 -49.71
C PHE A 139 -1.94 33.81 -50.44
N LEU A 140 -1.86 33.77 -51.78
CA LEU A 140 -1.49 34.92 -52.62
C LEU A 140 -2.53 36.05 -52.53
N LEU A 141 -3.82 35.72 -52.54
CA LEU A 141 -4.90 36.70 -52.36
C LEU A 141 -4.88 37.32 -50.96
N LEU A 142 -4.66 36.53 -49.91
CA LEU A 142 -4.52 37.04 -48.55
C LEU A 142 -3.30 37.95 -48.41
N TYR A 143 -2.17 37.59 -49.04
CA TYR A 143 -0.96 38.41 -49.05
C TYR A 143 -1.16 39.74 -49.78
N TYR A 144 -1.86 39.73 -50.92
CA TYR A 144 -2.10 40.93 -51.71
C TYR A 144 -3.15 41.85 -51.08
N TRP A 145 -4.18 41.30 -50.45
CA TRP A 145 -5.20 42.07 -49.72
C TRP A 145 -4.67 42.64 -48.40
N GLY A 146 -3.69 41.96 -47.78
CA GLY A 146 -3.08 42.38 -46.51
C GLY A 146 -1.97 43.43 -46.64
N ARG A 147 -1.75 44.02 -47.83
CA ARG A 147 -0.74 45.04 -48.11
C ARG A 147 -1.41 46.30 -48.64
#